data_AF-A0A970LGS5-F1
#
_entry.id   AF-A0A970LGS5-F1
#
_cell.length_a   1.000
_cell.length_b   1.000
_cell.length_c   1.000
_cell.angle_alpha   90.00
_cell.angle_beta   90.00
_cell.angle_gamma   90.00
#
_symmetry.space_group_name_H-M   'P 1'
#
loop_
_entity.id
_entity.type
_entity.pdbx_description
1 polymer ?
#
loop_
_entity_poly.entity_id
_entity_poly.type
_entity_poly.pdbx_seq_one_letter_code
_entity_poly.pdbx_strand_id
1 'polypeptide(L)'
;MMEYSSQYDFFLEFKALIDDKGNFIDYILLCVSCDLQKIINIKSEKILGKKLSEISLEYSSDILGLKEIYYNAIPNTKRKFEKYSEELGRWYSITIFSNDNGYLLLFYNDITRNKKAMGKLVKNKKKISV
;
A
#
# COMPACT_ATOMS: atom_id res chain seq x y z
N MET A 1 19.36 17.54 -12.01
CA MET A 1 18.63 16.45 -11.33
C MET A 1 17.84 17.07 -10.19
N MET A 2 16.53 16.78 -10.06
CA MET A 2 15.75 17.23 -8.90
C MET A 2 15.64 16.08 -7.91
N GLU A 3 16.00 16.33 -6.66
CA GLU A 3 15.93 15.36 -5.57
C GLU A 3 14.72 15.67 -4.69
N TYR A 4 14.02 14.62 -4.26
CA TYR A 4 12.87 14.72 -3.38
C TYR A 4 13.07 13.80 -2.18
N SER A 5 12.60 14.23 -1.02
CA SER A 5 12.62 13.40 0.18
C SER A 5 11.66 12.23 0.03
N SER A 6 12.15 11.00 0.22
CA SER A 6 11.38 9.76 0.25
C SER A 6 10.89 9.42 1.65
N GLN A 7 10.83 10.39 2.57
CA GLN A 7 10.48 10.19 3.99
C GLN A 7 9.12 9.48 4.19
N TYR A 8 8.20 9.62 3.23
CA TYR A 8 6.87 9.03 3.29
C TYR A 8 6.69 7.89 2.29
N ASP A 9 7.78 7.44 1.65
CA ASP A 9 7.75 6.28 0.79
C ASP A 9 7.89 5.02 1.64
N PHE A 10 7.17 3.98 1.24
CA PHE A 10 7.27 2.69 1.91
C PHE A 10 6.91 1.55 0.98
N PHE A 11 7.28 0.34 1.39
CA PHE A 11 6.94 -0.85 0.63
C PHE A 11 6.47 -1.98 1.55
N LEU A 12 5.74 -2.90 0.92
CA LEU A 12 5.33 -4.18 1.50
C LEU A 12 5.70 -5.27 0.51
N GLU A 13 6.38 -6.31 0.98
CA GLU A 13 6.72 -7.48 0.19
C GLU A 13 5.97 -8.70 0.71
N PHE A 14 5.29 -9.39 -0.18
CA PHE A 14 4.55 -10.59 0.10
C PHE A 14 5.05 -11.78 -0.72
N LYS A 15 4.73 -12.97 -0.25
CA LYS A 15 4.96 -14.23 -0.95
C LYS A 15 3.65 -15.00 -1.09
N ALA A 16 3.42 -15.57 -2.27
CA ALA A 16 2.28 -16.43 -2.52
C ALA A 16 2.31 -17.64 -1.58
N LEU A 17 1.21 -17.84 -0.87
CA LEU A 17 0.87 -19.05 -0.13
C LEU A 17 0.13 -19.98 -1.08
N ILE A 18 0.68 -21.15 -1.30
CA ILE A 18 0.19 -22.16 -2.23
C ILE A 18 -0.07 -23.45 -1.44
N ASP A 19 -1.15 -24.16 -1.76
CA ASP A 19 -1.45 -25.47 -1.15
C ASP A 19 -0.56 -26.60 -1.71
N ASP A 20 -0.72 -27.81 -1.19
CA ASP A 20 -0.04 -29.02 -1.63
C ASP A 20 -0.35 -29.44 -3.08
N LYS A 21 -1.43 -28.92 -3.66
CA LYS A 21 -1.90 -29.18 -5.02
C LYS A 21 -1.47 -28.10 -6.02
N GLY A 22 -0.75 -27.07 -5.57
CA GLY A 22 -0.30 -25.97 -6.42
C GLY A 22 -1.32 -24.84 -6.60
N ASN A 23 -2.42 -24.82 -5.83
CA ASN A 23 -3.42 -23.76 -5.90
C ASN A 23 -3.01 -22.56 -5.05
N PHE A 24 -3.17 -21.36 -5.60
CA PHE A 24 -3.01 -20.13 -4.86
C PHE A 24 -4.07 -20.01 -3.74
N ILE A 25 -3.62 -19.83 -2.50
CA ILE A 25 -4.49 -19.58 -1.35
C ILE A 25 -4.54 -18.08 -1.04
N ASP A 26 -3.37 -17.44 -0.88
CA ASP A 26 -3.25 -16.04 -0.46
C ASP A 26 -1.82 -15.51 -0.67
N TYR A 27 -1.53 -14.31 -0.19
CA TYR A 27 -0.19 -13.74 -0.03
C TYR A 27 0.14 -13.58 1.46
N ILE A 28 1.32 -14.01 1.90
CA ILE A 28 1.84 -13.79 3.26
C ILE A 28 2.78 -12.60 3.25
N LEU A 29 2.60 -11.67 4.19
CA LEU A 29 3.49 -10.52 4.34
C LEU A 29 4.86 -10.97 4.88
N LEU A 30 5.91 -10.81 4.08
CA LEU A 30 7.28 -11.19 4.45
C LEU A 30 8.03 -10.05 5.13
N CYS A 31 7.97 -8.86 4.56
CA CYS A 31 8.67 -7.71 5.11
C CYS A 31 8.01 -6.39 4.72
N VAL A 32 8.35 -5.34 5.46
CA VAL A 32 7.90 -3.96 5.23
C VAL A 32 9.07 -3.01 5.41
N SER A 33 9.02 -1.84 4.78
CA SER A 33 10.03 -0.80 5.04
C SER A 33 9.94 -0.29 6.48
N CYS A 34 11.07 0.18 7.02
CA CYS A 34 11.11 0.77 8.37
C CYS A 34 10.20 1.99 8.52
N ASP A 35 10.04 2.76 7.44
CA ASP A 35 9.23 3.99 7.45
C ASP A 35 7.74 3.71 7.57
N LEU A 36 7.27 2.52 7.14
CA LEU A 36 5.88 2.11 7.25
C LEU A 36 5.35 2.35 8.68
N GLN A 37 6.07 1.87 9.70
CA GLN A 37 5.61 1.94 11.10
C GLN A 37 5.40 3.39 11.57
N LYS A 38 6.26 4.31 11.12
CA LYS A 38 6.16 5.73 11.46
C LYS A 38 4.99 6.40 10.74
N ILE A 39 4.66 5.93 9.54
CA ILE A 39 3.65 6.51 8.67
C ILE A 39 2.25 6.03 9.04
N ILE A 40 2.06 4.71 9.15
CA ILE A 40 0.74 4.10 9.38
C ILE A 40 0.46 3.80 10.86
N ASN A 41 1.42 4.05 11.75
CA ASN A 41 1.33 3.79 13.19
C ASN A 41 0.95 2.33 13.55
N ILE A 42 1.31 1.39 12.67
CA ILE A 42 1.11 -0.04 12.87
C ILE A 42 2.48 -0.68 13.08
N LYS A 43 2.62 -1.35 14.23
CA LYS A 43 3.78 -2.15 14.56
C LYS A 43 3.95 -3.30 13.57
N SER A 44 5.13 -3.41 12.97
CA SER A 44 5.40 -4.45 11.95
C SER A 44 5.12 -5.86 12.48
N GLU A 45 5.39 -6.10 13.75
CA GLU A 45 5.18 -7.37 14.45
C GLU A 45 3.70 -7.79 14.48
N LYS A 46 2.77 -6.85 14.29
CA LYS A 46 1.33 -7.14 14.22
C LYS A 46 0.86 -7.59 12.84
N ILE A 47 1.65 -7.37 11.80
CA ILE A 47 1.26 -7.62 10.40
C ILE A 47 2.17 -8.62 9.70
N LEU A 48 3.44 -8.73 10.09
CA LEU A 48 4.37 -9.70 9.53
C LEU A 48 3.86 -11.13 9.72
N GLY A 49 3.96 -11.95 8.67
CA GLY A 49 3.47 -13.33 8.66
C GLY A 49 1.95 -13.48 8.49
N LYS A 50 1.17 -12.40 8.54
CA LYS A 50 -0.28 -12.45 8.27
C LYS A 50 -0.57 -12.51 6.77
N LYS A 51 -1.76 -13.01 6.45
CA LYS A 51 -2.26 -13.03 5.08
C LYS A 51 -2.68 -11.65 4.60
N LEU A 52 -2.56 -11.38 3.30
CA LEU A 52 -3.04 -10.16 2.69
C LEU A 52 -4.55 -10.01 2.87
N SER A 53 -5.32 -11.10 2.75
CA SER A 53 -6.76 -11.08 3.06
C SER A 53 -7.05 -10.63 4.49
N GLU A 54 -6.35 -11.17 5.49
CA GLU A 54 -6.49 -10.82 6.91
C GLU A 54 -6.15 -9.35 7.15
N ILE A 55 -4.99 -8.88 6.65
CA ILE A 55 -4.55 -7.49 6.80
C ILE A 55 -5.57 -6.54 6.12
N SER A 56 -6.09 -6.92 4.95
CA SER A 56 -7.07 -6.09 4.22
C SER A 56 -8.41 -5.94 4.95
N LEU A 57 -8.78 -6.91 5.80
CA LEU A 57 -9.99 -6.87 6.61
C LEU A 57 -9.75 -6.13 7.94
N GLU A 58 -8.65 -6.43 8.62
CA GLU A 58 -8.29 -5.88 9.93
C GLU A 58 -7.99 -4.36 9.84
N TYR A 59 -7.34 -3.93 8.77
CA TYR A 59 -7.02 -2.53 8.49
C TYR A 59 -7.89 -2.00 7.34
N SER A 60 -9.18 -2.30 7.40
CA SER A 60 -10.17 -1.94 6.37
C SER A 60 -10.40 -0.44 6.17
N SER A 61 -9.87 0.40 7.06
CA SER A 61 -9.59 1.80 6.75
C SER A 61 -8.69 1.81 5.51
N ASP A 62 -9.19 2.34 4.40
CA ASP A 62 -8.58 2.28 3.06
C ASP A 62 -7.22 3.03 2.94
N ILE A 63 -6.52 3.25 4.06
CA ILE A 63 -5.20 3.85 4.25
C ILE A 63 -4.25 3.44 3.14
N LEU A 64 -4.21 2.13 2.86
CA LEU A 64 -3.24 1.50 1.98
C LEU A 64 -3.87 0.96 0.68
N GLY A 65 -5.19 0.98 0.50
CA GLY A 65 -5.80 0.37 -0.68
C GLY A 65 -5.67 -1.15 -0.77
N LEU A 66 -5.29 -1.83 0.32
CA LEU A 66 -4.97 -3.27 0.28
C LEU A 66 -6.14 -4.14 -0.17
N LYS A 67 -7.38 -3.73 0.12
CA LYS A 67 -8.58 -4.45 -0.34
C LYS A 67 -8.70 -4.43 -1.87
N GLU A 68 -8.53 -3.26 -2.49
CA GLU A 68 -8.54 -3.12 -3.95
C GLU A 68 -7.38 -3.89 -4.58
N ILE A 69 -6.20 -3.83 -3.95
CA ILE A 69 -5.02 -4.57 -4.41
C ILE A 69 -5.28 -6.07 -4.33
N TYR A 70 -5.82 -6.58 -3.23
CA TYR A 70 -6.11 -8.01 -3.05
C TYR A 70 -7.05 -8.56 -4.15
N TYR A 71 -8.14 -7.86 -4.46
CA TYR A 71 -9.06 -8.29 -5.52
C TYR A 71 -8.46 -8.22 -6.94
N ASN A 72 -7.42 -7.41 -7.13
CA ASN A 72 -6.82 -7.14 -8.44
C ASN A 72 -5.39 -7.68 -8.59
N ALA A 73 -4.85 -8.36 -7.57
CA ALA A 73 -3.49 -8.88 -7.53
C ALA A 73 -3.39 -10.19 -8.33
N ILE A 74 -3.45 -10.03 -9.65
CA ILE A 74 -3.24 -11.13 -10.60
C ILE A 74 -1.73 -11.44 -10.65
N PRO A 75 -1.31 -12.72 -10.74
CA PRO A 75 0.09 -13.08 -11.02
C PRO A 75 0.63 -12.38 -12.27
N ASN A 76 1.94 -12.13 -12.33
CA ASN A 76 2.63 -11.44 -13.44
C ASN A 76 2.09 -10.06 -13.81
N THR A 77 1.61 -9.33 -12.81
CA THR A 77 1.04 -8.01 -12.98
C THR A 77 2.05 -6.95 -12.60
N LYS A 78 2.24 -5.99 -13.50
CA LYS A 78 2.87 -4.70 -13.21
C LYS A 78 1.83 -3.61 -13.42
N ARG A 79 1.31 -3.06 -12.33
CA ARG A 79 0.30 -2.00 -12.35
C ARG A 79 0.77 -0.80 -11.55
N LYS A 80 0.33 0.38 -11.95
CA LYS A 80 0.59 1.62 -11.23
C LYS A 80 -0.66 2.48 -11.27
N PHE A 81 -1.05 3.00 -10.12
CA PHE A 81 -2.18 3.91 -9.99
C PHE A 81 -1.91 4.92 -8.88
N GLU A 82 -2.73 5.95 -8.81
CA GLU A 82 -2.64 6.96 -7.77
C GLU A 82 -3.84 6.83 -6.84
N LYS A 83 -3.61 6.98 -5.54
CA LYS A 83 -4.65 6.94 -4.53
C LYS A 83 -4.44 8.03 -3.49
N TYR A 84 -5.52 8.69 -3.09
CA TYR A 84 -5.49 9.55 -1.92
C TYR A 84 -5.84 8.73 -0.68
N SER A 85 -4.94 8.76 0.30
CA SER A 85 -5.17 8.19 1.63
C SER A 85 -5.69 9.31 2.53
N GLU A 86 -6.98 9.27 2.85
CA GLU A 86 -7.61 10.29 3.70
C GLU A 86 -6.98 10.33 5.10
N GLU A 87 -6.71 9.15 5.67
CA GLU A 87 -6.13 9.01 7.01
C GLU A 87 -4.71 9.58 7.09
N LEU A 88 -3.89 9.36 6.05
CA LEU A 88 -2.54 9.89 5.99
C LEU A 88 -2.51 11.33 5.46
N GLY A 89 -3.62 11.82 4.91
CA GLY A 89 -3.72 13.12 4.25
C GLY A 89 -2.81 13.24 3.02
N ARG A 90 -2.48 12.11 2.35
CA ARG A 90 -1.43 12.02 1.33
C ARG A 90 -1.90 11.38 0.04
N TRP A 91 -1.32 11.83 -1.06
CA TRP A 91 -1.42 11.15 -2.36
C TRP A 91 -0.25 10.21 -2.54
N TYR A 92 -0.56 8.96 -2.86
CA TYR A 92 0.43 7.96 -3.21
C TYR A 92 0.32 7.58 -4.68
N SER A 93 1.47 7.40 -5.32
CA SER A 93 1.60 6.59 -6.52
C SER A 93 1.97 5.17 -6.09
N ILE A 94 1.04 4.24 -6.24
CA ILE A 94 1.18 2.86 -5.80
C ILE A 94 1.59 2.01 -7.00
N THR A 95 2.72 1.32 -6.89
CA THR A 95 3.20 0.36 -7.89
C THR A 95 3.01 -1.04 -7.33
N ILE A 96 2.27 -1.87 -8.05
CA ILE A 96 2.13 -3.30 -7.81
C ILE A 96 3.04 -4.03 -8.78
N PHE A 97 3.89 -4.90 -8.27
CA PHE A 97 4.73 -5.78 -9.06
C PHE A 97 4.62 -7.20 -8.53
N SER A 98 4.10 -8.13 -9.34
CA SER A 98 4.22 -9.56 -9.07
C SER A 98 5.11 -10.23 -10.11
N ASN A 99 5.84 -11.27 -9.69
CA ASN A 99 6.73 -12.05 -10.56
C ASN A 99 6.37 -13.54 -10.55
N ASP A 100 6.93 -14.29 -11.51
CA ASP A 100 6.74 -15.74 -11.65
C ASP A 100 7.22 -16.54 -10.42
N ASN A 101 8.10 -15.95 -9.62
CA ASN A 101 8.58 -16.55 -8.37
C ASN A 101 7.55 -16.42 -7.24
N GLY A 102 6.35 -15.89 -7.50
CA GLY A 102 5.27 -15.76 -6.52
C GLY A 102 5.48 -14.64 -5.50
N TYR A 103 6.37 -13.68 -5.77
CA TYR A 103 6.49 -12.47 -4.95
C TYR A 103 5.49 -11.42 -5.42
N LEU A 104 4.97 -10.65 -4.48
CA LEU A 104 4.16 -9.46 -4.71
C LEU A 104 4.77 -8.30 -3.93
N LEU A 105 5.24 -7.29 -4.65
CA LEU A 105 5.79 -6.06 -4.10
C LEU A 105 4.80 -4.91 -4.31
N LEU A 106 4.47 -4.22 -3.22
CA LEU A 106 3.71 -2.98 -3.23
C LEU A 106 4.65 -1.85 -2.86
N PHE A 107 4.82 -0.88 -3.74
CA PHE A 107 5.66 0.29 -3.51
C PHE A 107 4.81 1.56 -3.52
N TYR A 108 4.82 2.30 -2.41
CA TYR A 108 4.07 3.53 -2.21
C TYR A 108 5.04 4.70 -2.29
N ASN A 109 4.85 5.55 -3.28
CA ASN A 109 5.64 6.77 -3.45
C ASN A 109 4.77 8.00 -3.17
N ASP A 110 5.17 8.84 -2.22
CA ASP A 110 4.43 10.05 -1.86
C ASP A 110 4.57 11.11 -2.97
N ILE A 111 3.45 11.39 -3.62
CA ILE A 111 3.33 12.41 -4.69
C ILE A 111 2.55 13.63 -4.22
N THR A 112 2.31 13.79 -2.92
CA THR A 112 1.51 14.87 -2.34
C THR A 112 2.05 16.24 -2.73
N ARG A 113 3.37 16.43 -2.70
CA ARG A 113 4.00 17.69 -3.13
C ARG A 113 3.71 17.99 -4.60
N ASN A 114 3.78 16.98 -5.46
CA ASN A 114 3.52 17.10 -6.90
C ASN A 114 2.06 17.50 -7.13
N LYS A 115 1.11 16.86 -6.42
CA LYS A 115 -0.32 17.19 -6.54
C LYS A 115 -0.65 18.60 -6.04
N LYS A 116 -0.02 19.04 -4.94
CA LYS A 116 -0.17 20.42 -4.43
C LYS A 116 0.35 21.44 -5.43
N ALA A 117 1.51 21.20 -6.04
CA ALA A 117 2.08 22.09 -7.06
C ALA A 117 1.18 22.20 -8.31
N MET A 118 0.44 21.14 -8.65
CA MET A 118 -0.53 21.12 -9.75
C MET A 118 -1.90 21.73 -9.39
N GLY A 119 -2.06 22.34 -8.21
CA GLY A 119 -3.31 22.97 -7.78
C GLY A 119 -4.44 21.98 -7.41
N LYS A 120 -4.15 20.68 -7.33
CA LYS A 120 -5.12 19.67 -6.87
C LYS A 120 -5.20 19.69 -5.34
N LEU A 121 -5.94 20.66 -4.80
CA LEU A 121 -6.27 20.72 -3.38
C LEU A 121 -7.34 19.67 -3.07
N VAL A 122 -7.02 18.71 -2.18
CA VAL A 122 -8.07 17.90 -1.55
C VAL A 122 -8.84 18.83 -0.62
N LYS A 123 -10.09 19.11 -0.97
CA LYS A 123 -10.98 19.93 -0.14
C LYS A 123 -11.26 19.16 1.15
N ASN A 124 -10.56 19.51 2.24
CA ASN A 124 -11.00 19.15 3.58
C ASN A 124 -12.38 19.80 3.83
N LYS A 125 -13.45 19.02 3.82
CA LYS A 125 -14.69 19.42 4.48
C LYS A 125 -14.48 19.36 5.99
N LYS A 126 -13.77 20.33 6.56
CA LYS A 126 -14.12 20.82 7.89
C LYS A 126 -15.34 21.72 7.72
N LYS A 127 -16.54 21.14 7.76
CA LYS A 127 -17.71 21.94 8.12
C LYS A 127 -17.56 22.25 9.60
N ILE A 128 -17.22 23.51 9.83
CA ILE A 128 -17.21 24.20 11.11
C ILE A 128 -18.56 23.97 11.79
N SER A 129 -18.49 23.61 13.06
CA SER A 129 -19.60 23.56 14.01
C SER A 129 -20.38 24.87 14.01
N VAL A 130 -21.71 24.78 13.91
CA VAL A 130 -22.65 25.69 14.56
C VAL A 130 -23.81 24.85 15.06
#